data_AF-A0A7V3M5D0-F1
#
_entry.id   AF-A0A7V3M5D0-F1
#
_cell.length_a   1.000
_cell.length_b   1.000
_cell.length_c   1.000
_cell.angle_alpha   90.00
_cell.angle_beta   90.00
_cell.angle_gamma   90.00
#
_symmetry.space_group_name_H-M   'P 1'
#
loop_
_entity.id
_entity.type
_entity.pdbx_description
1 polymer ?
#
loop_
_entity_poly.entity_id
_entity_poly.type
_entity_poly.pdbx_seq_one_letter_code
_entity_poly.pdbx_strand_id
1 'polypeptide(L)' 'MASDSPAETRKAADQARRLALALDAIEAELDALELGANPDVVAKALKKPIEAFDAAAREALS' A
#
# COMPACT_ATOMS: atom_id res chain seq x y z
N MET A 1 -1.12 31.20 -5.87
CA MET A 1 -1.34 30.21 -6.93
C MET A 1 -0.14 29.28 -6.89
N ALA A 2 -0.28 28.11 -6.27
CA ALA A 2 0.77 27.11 -6.27
C ALA A 2 0.91 26.59 -7.70
N SER A 3 2.05 26.84 -8.33
CA SER A 3 2.38 26.22 -9.60
C SER A 3 2.87 24.81 -9.30
N ASP A 4 1.93 23.87 -9.19
CA ASP A 4 2.30 22.46 -9.23
C ASP A 4 2.95 22.23 -10.60
N SER A 5 4.25 21.94 -10.58
CA SER A 5 4.95 21.62 -11.80
C SER A 5 4.44 20.28 -12.33
N PRO A 6 4.40 20.06 -13.67
CA PRO A 6 4.03 18.75 -14.22
C PRO A 6 4.89 17.57 -13.71
N ALA A 7 6.06 17.86 -13.13
CA ALA A 7 6.90 16.87 -12.48
C ALA A 7 6.36 16.47 -11.09
N GLU A 8 5.92 17.44 -10.28
CA GLU A 8 5.32 17.20 -8.96
C GLU A 8 3.99 16.45 -9.08
N THR A 9 3.15 16.81 -10.05
CA THR A 9 1.90 16.08 -10.31
C THR A 9 2.15 14.62 -10.69
N ARG A 10 3.18 14.35 -11.49
CA ARG A 10 3.57 12.97 -11.85
C ARG A 10 4.10 12.20 -10.64
N LYS A 11 4.97 12.83 -9.83
CA LYS A 11 5.49 12.23 -8.59
C LYS A 11 4.34 11.84 -7.64
N ALA A 12 3.38 12.73 -7.43
CA ALA A 12 2.21 12.47 -6.58
C ALA A 12 1.33 11.33 -7.14
N ALA A 13 1.11 11.30 -8.45
CA ALA A 13 0.35 10.23 -9.10
C ALA A 13 1.04 8.85 -8.96
N ASP A 14 2.37 8.81 -9.12
CA ASP A 14 3.14 7.57 -8.94
C ASP A 14 3.13 7.09 -7.49
N GLN A 15 3.23 8.00 -6.52
CA GLN A 15 3.10 7.69 -5.09
C GLN A 15 1.70 7.14 -4.75
N ALA A 16 0.65 7.80 -5.22
CA ALA A 16 -0.74 7.35 -5.02
C ALA A 16 -0.98 5.97 -5.62
N ARG A 17 -0.41 5.71 -6.81
CA ARG A 17 -0.49 4.39 -7.46
C ARG A 17 0.21 3.30 -6.64
N ARG A 18 1.38 3.58 -6.07
CA ARG A 18 2.10 2.62 -5.22
C ARG A 18 1.31 2.28 -3.96
N LEU A 19 0.70 3.28 -3.32
CA LEU A 19 -0.18 3.08 -2.18
C LEU A 19 -1.41 2.23 -2.54
N ALA A 20 -2.07 2.54 -3.66
CA ALA A 20 -3.22 1.77 -4.14
C ALA A 20 -2.86 0.29 -4.38
N LEU A 21 -1.76 0.01 -5.07
CA LEU A 21 -1.30 -1.36 -5.32
C LEU A 21 -0.97 -2.13 -4.03
N ALA A 22 -0.43 -1.45 -3.02
CA ALA A 22 -0.16 -2.07 -1.73
C ALA A 22 -1.46 -2.39 -0.97
N LEU A 23 -2.47 -1.51 -1.04
CA LEU A 23 -3.81 -1.75 -0.49
C LEU A 23 -4.51 -2.91 -1.19
N ASP A 24 -4.49 -2.95 -2.53
CA ASP A 24 -5.06 -4.06 -3.31
C ASP A 24 -4.44 -5.40 -2.90
N ALA A 25 -3.13 -5.42 -2.62
CA ALA A 25 -2.45 -6.62 -2.14
C ALA A 25 -2.87 -7.02 -0.72
N ILE A 26 -3.13 -6.06 0.18
CA ILE A 26 -3.69 -6.35 1.51
C ILE A 26 -5.09 -6.95 1.37
N GLU A 27 -5.95 -6.35 0.54
CA GLU A 27 -7.31 -6.82 0.30
C GLU A 27 -7.33 -8.22 -0.29
N ALA A 28 -6.46 -8.50 -1.28
CA ALA A 28 -6.36 -9.83 -1.89
C ALA A 28 -5.92 -10.92 -0.88
N GLU A 29 -4.97 -10.61 0.01
CA GLU A 29 -4.57 -11.55 1.07
C GLU A 29 -5.70 -11.75 2.10
N LEU A 30 -6.47 -10.70 2.43
CA LEU A 30 -7.63 -10.82 3.32
C LEU A 30 -8.75 -11.67 2.70
N ASP A 31 -9.05 -11.48 1.43
CA ASP A 31 -10.06 -12.27 0.70
C ASP A 31 -9.67 -13.75 0.58
N ALA A 32 -8.37 -14.05 0.56
CA ALA A 32 -7.87 -15.42 0.52
C ALA A 32 -7.87 -16.12 1.89
N LEU A 33 -7.99 -15.37 2.99
CA LEU A 33 -7.99 -15.93 4.34
C LEU A 33 -9.36 -16.48 4.71
N GLU A 34 -9.38 -17.68 5.30
CA GLU A 34 -10.60 -18.26 5.83
C GLU A 34 -11.11 -17.47 7.04
N LEU A 35 -12.44 -17.38 7.18
CA LEU A 35 -13.05 -16.81 8.38
C LEU A 35 -12.64 -17.60 9.61
N GLY A 36 -12.09 -16.90 10.61
CA GLY A 36 -11.55 -17.53 11.82
C GLY A 36 -10.14 -18.10 11.64
N ALA A 37 -9.42 -17.73 10.56
CA ALA A 37 -8.01 -18.07 10.39
C ALA A 37 -7.20 -17.73 11.64
N ASN A 38 -6.23 -18.60 11.95
CA ASN A 38 -5.34 -18.42 13.09
C ASN A 38 -4.59 -17.07 12.95
N PRO A 39 -4.52 -16.25 14.03
CA PRO A 39 -3.82 -14.96 13.99
C PRO A 39 -2.40 -14.99 13.43
N ASP A 40 -1.64 -16.06 13.67
CA ASP A 40 -0.27 -16.20 13.14
C ASP A 40 -0.26 -16.39 11.62
N VAL A 41 -1.29 -17.05 11.07
CA VAL A 41 -1.48 -17.21 9.62
C VAL A 41 -1.84 -15.87 8.99
N VAL A 42 -2.76 -15.13 9.62
CA VAL A 42 -3.14 -13.76 9.21
C VAL A 42 -1.90 -12.86 9.21
N ALA A 43 -1.13 -12.85 10.29
CA ALA A 43 0.08 -12.04 10.41
C ALA A 43 1.12 -12.40 9.35
N LYS A 44 1.29 -13.70 9.05
CA LYS A 44 2.23 -14.16 8.03
C LYS A 44 1.80 -13.75 6.62
N ALA A 45 0.51 -13.84 6.29
CA ALA A 45 -0.04 -13.45 5.00
C ALA A 45 0.10 -11.94 4.78
N LEU A 46 -0.27 -11.14 5.79
CA LEU A 46 -0.28 -9.68 5.69
C LEU A 46 1.09 -9.00 5.84
N LYS A 47 2.12 -9.72 6.31
CA LYS A 47 3.44 -9.13 6.57
C LYS A 47 4.00 -8.37 5.36
N LYS A 48 4.11 -9.04 4.21
CA LYS A 48 4.69 -8.47 2.99
C LYS A 48 3.89 -7.28 2.44
N PRO A 49 2.56 -7.36 2.27
CA PRO A 49 1.80 -6.22 1.74
C PRO A 49 1.77 -5.03 2.71
N ILE A 50 1.80 -5.26 4.03
CA ILE A 50 1.97 -4.17 5.02
C ILE A 50 3.35 -3.52 4.91
N GLU A 51 4.42 -4.29 4.76
CA GLU A 51 5.78 -3.73 4.54
C GLU A 51 5.85 -2.90 3.25
N ALA A 52 5.19 -3.35 2.18
CA ALA A 52 5.10 -2.60 0.93
C ALA A 52 4.32 -1.29 1.08
N PHE A 53 3.21 -1.31 1.85
CA PHE A 53 2.43 -0.12 2.16
C PHE A 53 3.23 0.88 2.98
N ASP A 54 3.94 0.45 4.04
CA ASP A 54 4.78 1.33 4.86
C ASP A 54 5.89 1.99 4.02
N ALA A 55 6.52 1.23 3.13
CA ALA A 55 7.52 1.78 2.21
C ALA A 55 6.92 2.86 1.28
N ALA A 56 5.77 2.57 0.66
CA ALA A 56 5.08 3.53 -0.21
C ALA A 56 4.62 4.78 0.56
N ALA A 57 4.15 4.62 1.80
CA ALA A 57 3.72 5.73 2.65
C ALA A 57 4.90 6.62 3.05
N ARG A 58 6.06 6.05 3.39
CA ARG A 58 7.27 6.82 3.69
C ARG A 58 7.73 7.64 2.50
N GLU A 59 7.71 7.07 1.30
CA GLU A 59 8.05 7.79 0.08
C GLU A 59 7.06 8.91 -0.25
N ALA A 60 5.78 8.76 0.12
CA ALA A 60 4.75 9.77 -0.09
C ALA A 60 4.86 10.95 0.90
N LEU A 61 5.34 10.67 2.11
CA LEU A 61 5.49 11.66 3.20
C LEU A 61 6.85 12.38 3.20
N SER A 62 7.77 11.97 2.31
CA SER A 62 9.12 12.56 2.13
C SER A 62 9.22 13.53 0.95
#